data_AF-A0A6C2E0B5-F1
#
_entry.id   AF-A0A6C2E0B5-F1
#
_cell.length_a   1.000
_cell.length_b   1.000
_cell.length_c   1.000
_cell.angle_alpha   90.00
_cell.angle_beta   90.00
_cell.angle_gamma   90.00
#
_symmetry.space_group_name_H-M   'P 1'
#
loop_
_entity.id
_entity.type
_entity.pdbx_description
1 polymer ?
#
loop_
_entity_poly.entity_id
_entity_poly.type
_entity_poly.pdbx_seq_one_letter_code
_entity_poly.pdbx_strand_id
1 'polypeptide(L)' 'MVATGFSIANEFAVGSSDAAAQASAAKIVYNQGTGSLFYNQNGASAGFGSGAQFATLTSNPLLAASDFMIQS' A
#
# COMPACT_ATOMS: atom_id res chain seq x y z
N MET A 1 -11.21 2.16 -18.70
CA MET A 1 -11.96 1.73 -17.50
C MET A 1 -11.14 2.18 -16.31
N VAL A 2 -11.67 3.03 -15.45
CA VAL A 2 -10.97 3.41 -14.20
C VAL A 2 -11.13 2.23 -13.26
N ALA A 3 -10.04 1.58 -12.86
CA ALA A 3 -10.12 0.48 -11.92
C ALA A 3 -10.40 1.10 -10.54
N THR A 4 -11.61 0.88 -9.99
CA THR A 4 -11.99 1.43 -8.68
C THR A 4 -11.63 0.47 -7.53
N GLY A 5 -10.55 -0.30 -7.69
CA GLY A 5 -10.21 -1.38 -6.76
C GLY A 5 -10.04 -0.92 -5.32
N PHE A 6 -9.64 0.34 -5.12
CA PHE A 6 -9.69 0.98 -3.81
C PHE A 6 -10.56 2.24 -3.86
N SER A 7 -11.59 2.26 -3.03
CA SER A 7 -12.59 3.34 -2.94
C SER A 7 -12.74 3.87 -1.50
N ILE A 8 -12.03 3.28 -0.54
CA ILE A 8 -12.06 3.62 0.88
C ILE A 8 -10.67 4.14 1.27
N ALA A 9 -10.62 5.22 2.05
CA ALA A 9 -9.37 5.89 2.43
C ALA A 9 -8.33 4.97 3.12
N ASN A 10 -8.76 3.88 3.75
CA ASN A 10 -7.89 2.94 4.46
C ASN A 10 -7.57 1.66 3.67
N GLU A 11 -7.79 1.66 2.35
CA GLU A 11 -7.42 0.52 1.51
C GLU A 11 -6.03 0.67 0.88
N PHE A 12 -5.68 1.87 0.43
CA PHE A 12 -4.39 2.15 -0.21
C PHE A 12 -3.79 3.49 0.23
N ALA A 13 -2.49 3.49 0.49
CA ALA A 13 -1.72 4.71 0.74
C ALA A 13 -0.34 4.64 0.08
N VAL A 14 0.22 5.82 -0.21
CA VAL A 14 1.60 5.99 -0.68
C VAL A 14 2.42 6.66 0.42
N GLY A 15 3.59 6.10 0.71
CA GLY A 15 4.58 6.64 1.64
C GLY A 15 5.94 6.81 0.98
N SER A 16 6.82 7.55 1.64
CA SER A 16 8.19 7.82 1.18
C SER A 16 9.27 7.00 1.90
N SER A 17 8.89 6.18 2.88
CA SER A 17 9.79 5.30 3.63
C SER A 17 9.04 4.11 4.24
N ASP A 18 9.79 3.07 4.62
CA ASP A 18 9.23 1.88 5.29
C ASP A 18 8.69 2.22 6.69
N ALA A 19 9.25 3.24 7.36
CA ALA A 19 8.71 3.75 8.62
C ALA A 19 7.35 4.43 8.42
N ALA A 20 7.20 5.23 7.36
CA ALA A 20 5.90 5.80 7.00
C ALA A 20 4.88 4.70 6.64
N ALA A 21 5.35 3.63 5.98
CA ALA A 21 4.50 2.50 5.65
C ALA A 21 3.98 1.77 6.90
N GLN A 22 4.83 1.58 7.92
CA GLN A 22 4.46 0.97 9.20
C GLN A 22 3.55 1.84 10.09
N ALA A 23 3.47 3.15 9.82
CA ALA A 23 2.60 4.08 10.54
C ALA A 23 1.27 4.34 9.81
N SER A 24 1.11 3.83 8.59
CA SER A 24 -0.10 4.01 7.79
C SER A 24 -1.25 3.18 8.33
N ALA A 25 -2.49 3.68 8.24
CA ALA A 25 -3.69 2.90 8.54
C ALA A 25 -4.20 2.07 7.34
N ALA A 26 -3.64 2.28 6.15
CA ALA A 26 -4.11 1.65 4.92
C ALA A 26 -3.70 0.17 4.84
N LYS A 27 -4.56 -0.67 4.23
CA LYS A 27 -4.32 -2.12 4.07
C LYS A 27 -3.17 -2.44 3.13
N ILE A 28 -3.08 -1.76 2.00
CA ILE A 28 -1.92 -1.82 1.10
C ILE A 28 -1.18 -0.49 1.20
N VAL A 29 0.12 -0.56 1.46
CA VAL A 29 0.96 0.64 1.54
C VAL A 29 2.10 0.52 0.54
N TYR A 30 2.24 1.52 -0.32
CA TYR A 30 3.30 1.59 -1.31
C TYR A 30 4.38 2.57 -0.85
N ASN A 31 5.61 2.10 -0.68
CA ASN A 31 6.77 2.98 -0.53
C ASN A 31 7.29 3.36 -1.93
N GLN A 32 7.01 4.59 -2.35
CA GLN A 32 7.44 5.10 -3.65
C GLN A 32 8.95 5.31 -3.75
N GLY A 33 9.64 5.50 -2.63
CA GLY A 33 11.10 5.64 -2.59
C GLY A 33 11.84 4.33 -2.92
N THR A 34 11.27 3.17 -2.57
CA THR A 34 11.91 1.85 -2.75
C THR A 34 11.19 0.94 -3.74
N GLY A 35 9.93 1.23 -4.06
CA GLY A 35 9.08 0.35 -4.84
C GLY A 35 8.38 -0.73 -4.00
N SER A 36 8.61 -0.78 -2.69
CA SER A 36 8.06 -1.83 -1.81
C SER A 36 6.55 -1.70 -1.63
N LEU A 37 5.83 -2.81 -1.74
CA LEU A 37 4.42 -2.93 -1.40
C LEU A 37 4.26 -3.78 -0.13
N PHE A 38 3.51 -3.25 0.83
CA PHE A 38 3.28 -3.86 2.13
C PHE A 38 1.80 -4.17 2.33
N TYR A 39 1.52 -5.32 2.94
CA TYR A 39 0.21 -5.60 3.52
C TYR A 39 0.26 -5.24 5.01
N ASN A 40 -0.60 -4.31 5.43
CA ASN A 40 -0.75 -3.90 6.81
C ASN A 40 -1.96 -4.58 7.46
N GLN A 41 -1.69 -5.64 8.23
CA GLN A 41 -2.71 -6.31 9.00
C GLN A 41 -3.17 -5.47 10.20
N ASN A 42 -2.26 -4.71 10.82
CA ASN A 42 -2.48 -3.95 12.05
C ASN A 42 -3.36 -2.70 11.88
N GLY A 43 -3.60 -2.25 10.65
CA GLY A 43 -4.38 -1.03 10.41
C GLY A 43 -3.69 0.18 11.03
N ALA A 44 -4.42 0.98 11.82
CA ALA A 44 -3.86 2.19 12.43
C ALA A 44 -2.84 1.94 13.56
N SER A 45 -2.72 0.70 14.05
CA SER A 45 -1.67 0.33 15.01
C SER A 45 -0.32 0.20 14.32
N ALA A 46 0.76 0.63 14.99
CA ALA A 46 2.09 0.61 14.42
C ALA A 46 2.55 -0.80 13.98
N GLY A 47 3.34 -0.86 12.92
CA GLY A 47 3.89 -2.09 12.34
C GLY A 47 2.90 -2.83 11.43
N PHE A 48 3.31 -3.94 10.84
CA PHE A 48 2.48 -4.68 9.87
C PHE A 48 1.73 -5.90 10.46
N GLY A 49 1.95 -6.24 11.73
CA GLY A 49 1.45 -7.47 12.34
C GLY A 49 2.15 -8.70 11.73
N SER A 50 1.36 -9.71 11.32
CA SER A 50 1.86 -10.81 10.49
C SER A 50 1.86 -10.48 8.99
N GLY A 51 1.38 -9.28 8.62
CA GLY A 51 1.66 -8.71 7.31
C GLY A 51 3.15 -8.36 7.16
N ALA A 52 3.55 -7.99 5.95
CA ALA A 52 4.91 -7.57 5.63
C ALA A 52 4.95 -7.02 4.20
N GLN A 53 6.16 -6.74 3.72
CA GLN A 53 6.39 -6.59 2.30
C GLN A 53 6.01 -7.87 1.56
N PHE A 54 5.22 -7.74 0.48
CA PHE A 54 4.84 -8.86 -0.37
C PHE A 54 5.26 -8.69 -1.83
N ALA A 55 5.64 -7.48 -2.23
CA ALA A 55 6.16 -7.22 -3.58
C ALA A 55 7.12 -6.02 -3.60
N THR A 56 7.85 -5.90 -4.71
CA THR A 56 8.66 -4.74 -5.07
C THR A 56 8.40 -4.41 -6.54
N LEU A 57 7.97 -3.18 -6.82
CA LEU A 57 7.84 -2.66 -8.17
C LEU A 57 9.14 -1.99 -8.59
N THR A 58 9.80 -2.56 -9.58
CA THR A 58 11.00 -1.96 -10.17
C THR A 58 10.65 -0.63 -10.87
N SER A 59 11.61 0.29 -10.92
CA SER A 59 11.44 1.63 -11.52
C SER A 59 10.48 2.58 -10.78
N ASN A 60 9.98 2.18 -9.60
CA ASN A 60 9.28 3.06 -8.67
C ASN A 60 8.15 3.90 -9.32
N PRO A 61 7.18 3.26 -9.98
CA PRO A 61 6.13 3.99 -10.69
C PRO A 61 5.30 4.89 -9.76
N LEU A 62 4.72 5.94 -10.32
CA LEU A 62 3.66 6.67 -9.65
C LEU A 62 2.42 5.78 -9.61
N LEU A 63 1.96 5.45 -8.40
CA LEU A 63 0.74 4.67 -8.18
C LEU A 63 -0.32 5.51 -7.48
N ALA A 64 -1.56 5.31 -7.90
CA ALA A 64 -2.78 5.78 -7.28
C ALA A 64 -3.73 4.62 -7.01
N ALA A 65 -4.74 4.86 -6.18
CA ALA A 65 -5.81 3.88 -5.91
C ALA A 65 -6.47 3.35 -7.20
N SER A 66 -6.53 4.18 -8.25
CA SER A 66 -7.10 3.85 -9.56
C SER A 66 -6.30 2.85 -10.39
N ASP A 67 -5.07 2.52 -9.97
CA ASP A 67 -4.21 1.55 -10.65
C ASP A 67 -4.49 0.11 -10.19
N PHE A 68 -5.41 -0.09 -9.24
CA PHE A 68 -5.76 -1.38 -8.68
C PHE A 68 -7.19 -1.78 -9.04
N MET A 69 -7.39 -3.08 -9.28
CA MET A 69 -8.71 -3.70 -9.44
C MET A 69 -8.88 -4.83 -8.42
N ILE A 70 -10.08 -4.97 -7.86
CA ILE A 70 -10.47 -6.14 -7.08
C ILE A 70 -11.26 -7.07 -8.00
N GLN A 71 -10.87 -8.34 -8.05
CA GLN A 71 -11.51 -9.36 -8.88
C GLN A 71 -12.00 -10.52 -8.00
N SER A 72 -13.20 -11.01 -8.29
CA SER A 72 -13.86 -12.16 -7.66
C SER A 72 -13.72 -13.43 -8.48
#